data_AF-A0A4Y1R8G1-F1
#
_entry.id   AF-A0A4Y1R8G1-F1
#
_cell.length_a   1.000
_cell.length_b   1.000
_cell.length_c   1.000
_cell.angle_alpha   90.00
_cell.angle_beta   90.00
_cell.angle_gamma   90.00
#
_symmetry.space_group_name_H-M   'P 1'
#
loop_
_entity.id
_entity.type
_entity.pdbx_description
1 polymer ?
#
loop_
_entity_poly.entity_id
_entity_poly.type
_entity_poly.pdbx_seq_one_letter_code
_entity_poly.pdbx_strand_id
1 'polypeptide(L)'
;MTHKEEMGKEYEEAIASLQKLLSEKAELKAEAASKVEQITAQLQTADGSGTKTYDAVERLKSGFIHFKKEKYDTNPALFNELATGQWPKF
;
A
#
# COMPACT_ATOMS: atom_id res chain seq x y z
N MET A 1 -31.43 32.70 44.57
CA MET A 1 -31.94 32.20 43.28
C MET A 1 -33.08 31.26 43.57
N THR A 2 -34.17 31.35 42.81
CA THR A 2 -35.30 30.43 42.96
C THR A 2 -34.98 29.10 42.30
N HIS A 3 -35.52 27.98 42.80
CA HIS A 3 -35.27 26.63 42.27
C HIS A 3 -35.55 26.51 40.75
N LYS A 4 -36.40 27.38 40.21
CA LYS A 4 -36.71 27.48 38.78
C LYS A 4 -35.55 28.07 37.96
N GLU A 5 -34.81 29.02 38.51
CA GLU A 5 -33.64 29.63 37.87
C GLU A 5 -32.45 28.68 37.83
N GLU A 6 -32.30 27.85 38.87
CA GLU A 6 -31.25 26.83 38.98
C GLU A 6 -31.45 25.70 37.95
N MET A 7 -32.67 25.15 37.88
CA MET A 7 -33.03 24.18 36.83
C MET A 7 -32.86 24.75 35.42
N GLY A 8 -33.20 26.04 35.21
CA GLY A 8 -33.01 26.71 33.93
C GLY A 8 -31.54 26.74 33.48
N LYS A 9 -30.62 27.03 34.41
CA LYS A 9 -29.17 26.99 34.15
C LYS A 9 -28.66 25.59 33.85
N GLU A 10 -29.12 24.58 34.59
CA GLU A 10 -28.74 23.19 34.34
C GLU A 10 -29.14 22.73 32.92
N TYR A 11 -30.31 23.15 32.43
CA TYR A 11 -30.72 22.87 31.06
C TYR A 11 -29.85 23.57 30.01
N GLU A 12 -29.49 24.84 30.23
CA GLU A 12 -28.61 25.58 29.32
C GLU A 12 -27.21 24.95 29.24
N GLU A 13 -26.64 24.54 30.37
CA GLU A 13 -25.36 23.83 30.43
C GLU A 13 -25.42 22.48 29.71
N ALA A 14 -26.51 21.72 29.90
CA ALA A 14 -26.72 20.45 29.20
C ALA A 14 -26.80 20.65 27.68
N ILE A 15 -27.50 21.67 27.20
CA ILE A 15 -27.61 21.99 25.76
C ILE A 15 -26.24 22.39 25.20
N ALA A 16 -25.48 23.22 25.90
CA ALA A 16 -24.14 23.61 25.48
C ALA A 16 -23.20 22.39 25.38
N SER A 17 -23.28 21.47 26.34
CA SER A 17 -22.50 20.22 26.33
C SER A 17 -22.85 19.33 25.12
N LEU A 18 -24.13 19.24 24.76
CA LEU A 18 -24.61 18.46 23.61
C LEU A 18 -24.15 19.09 22.29
N GLN A 19 -24.24 20.41 22.16
CA GLN A 19 -23.77 21.12 20.97
C GLN A 19 -22.26 20.94 20.75
N LYS A 20 -21.47 21.00 21.84
CA LYS A 20 -20.05 20.70 21.81
C LYS A 20 -19.77 19.27 21.33
N LEU A 21 -20.47 18.28 21.91
CA LEU A 21 -20.31 16.87 21.55
C LEU A 21 -20.70 16.57 20.09
N LEU A 22 -21.74 17.24 19.57
CA LEU A 22 -22.14 17.13 18.16
C LEU A 22 -21.07 17.70 17.21
N SER A 23 -20.44 18.82 17.59
CA SER A 23 -19.38 19.45 16.82
C SER A 23 -18.12 18.57 16.78
N GLU A 24 -17.67 18.07 17.94
CA GLU A 24 -16.53 17.15 18.04
C GLU A 24 -16.74 15.88 17.20
N LYS A 25 -17.94 15.30 17.21
CA LYS A 25 -18.27 14.13 16.37
C LYS A 25 -18.25 14.44 14.87
N ALA A 26 -18.67 15.63 14.46
CA ALA A 26 -18.62 16.04 13.05
C ALA A 26 -17.17 16.20 12.58
N GLU A 27 -16.31 16.81 13.39
CA GLU A 27 -14.88 16.95 13.13
C GLU A 27 -14.19 15.59 13.04
N LEU A 28 -14.45 14.67 13.99
CA LEU A 28 -13.91 13.31 13.96
C LEU A 28 -14.31 12.53 12.70
N LYS A 29 -15.54 12.70 12.20
CA LYS A 29 -15.99 12.08 10.95
C LYS A 29 -15.25 12.65 9.74
N ALA A 30 -15.08 13.97 9.68
CA ALA A 30 -14.34 14.64 8.61
C ALA A 30 -12.86 14.23 8.60
N GLU A 31 -12.24 14.17 9.78
CA GLU A 31 -10.85 13.73 9.93
C GLU A 31 -10.67 12.25 9.56
N ALA A 32 -11.60 11.38 9.98
CA ALA A 32 -11.58 9.96 9.61
C ALA A 32 -11.72 9.77 8.09
N ALA A 33 -12.64 10.48 7.43
CA ALA A 33 -12.81 10.43 5.98
C ALA A 33 -11.53 10.88 5.25
N SER A 34 -10.94 12.00 5.68
CA SER A 34 -9.67 12.51 5.13
C SER A 34 -8.51 11.50 5.28
N LYS A 35 -8.39 10.86 6.46
CA LYS A 35 -7.37 9.82 6.68
C LYS A 35 -7.60 8.56 5.83
N VAL A 36 -8.85 8.15 5.63
CA VAL A 36 -9.18 7.03 4.74
C VAL A 36 -8.80 7.36 3.30
N GLU A 37 -9.17 8.54 2.79
CA GLU A 37 -8.76 8.98 1.44
C GLU A 37 -7.24 9.03 1.29
N GLN A 38 -6.53 9.58 2.28
CA GLN A 38 -5.07 9.61 2.29
C GLN A 38 -4.46 8.20 2.24
N ILE A 39 -4.95 7.27 3.08
CA ILE A 39 -4.46 5.88 3.09
C ILE A 39 -4.80 5.18 1.76
N THR A 40 -6.00 5.39 1.21
CA THR A 40 -6.39 4.83 -0.10
C THR A 40 -5.49 5.35 -1.22
N ALA A 41 -5.21 6.66 -1.25
CA ALA A 41 -4.27 7.24 -2.22
C ALA A 41 -2.85 6.68 -2.02
N GLN A 42 -2.37 6.57 -0.78
CA GLN A 42 -1.07 5.98 -0.48
C GLN A 42 -0.97 4.52 -0.92
N LEU A 43 -2.00 3.70 -0.71
CA LEU A 43 -2.05 2.31 -1.18
C LEU A 43 -2.04 2.23 -2.71
N GLN A 44 -2.82 3.08 -3.39
CA GLN A 44 -2.79 3.18 -4.85
C GLN A 44 -1.41 3.61 -5.38
N THR A 45 -0.70 4.49 -4.68
CA THR A 45 0.66 4.91 -5.06
C THR A 45 1.75 3.92 -4.64
N ALA A 46 1.53 3.14 -3.58
CA ALA A 46 2.40 2.03 -3.19
C ALA A 46 2.31 0.90 -4.23
N ASP A 47 1.11 0.63 -4.73
CA ASP A 47 0.89 -0.15 -5.96
C ASP A 47 1.42 0.58 -7.22
N GLY A 48 1.47 1.91 -7.16
CA GLY A 48 2.07 2.81 -8.15
C GLY A 48 3.60 2.75 -8.22
N SER A 49 4.27 2.07 -7.27
CA SER A 49 5.64 1.59 -7.43
C SER A 49 5.68 0.29 -8.24
N GLY A 50 4.90 0.22 -9.32
CA GLY A 50 5.01 -0.83 -10.30
C GLY A 50 4.84 -2.22 -9.71
N THR A 51 3.66 -2.53 -9.17
CA THR A 51 3.12 -3.88 -9.34
C THR A 51 2.85 -4.04 -10.84
N LYS A 52 3.91 -4.11 -11.65
CA LYS A 52 3.82 -4.75 -12.95
C LYS A 52 3.20 -6.10 -12.61
N THR A 53 1.95 -6.30 -13.00
CA THR A 53 1.31 -7.61 -13.03
C THR A 53 2.40 -8.58 -13.42
N TYR A 54 2.67 -9.60 -12.58
CA TYR A 54 3.82 -10.48 -12.77
C TYR A 54 3.89 -10.92 -14.22
N ASP A 55 4.82 -10.32 -14.96
CA ASP A 55 4.94 -10.54 -16.39
C ASP A 55 5.95 -11.66 -16.55
N ALA A 56 5.44 -12.88 -16.59
CA ALA A 56 6.24 -14.08 -16.74
C ALA A 56 7.13 -14.01 -18.00
N VAL A 57 6.64 -13.37 -19.07
CA VAL A 57 7.34 -13.25 -20.34
C VAL A 57 8.52 -12.29 -20.20
N GLU A 58 8.30 -11.10 -19.64
CA GLU A 58 9.38 -10.14 -19.42
C GLU A 58 10.38 -10.64 -18.38
N ARG A 59 9.93 -11.38 -17.37
CA ARG A 59 10.82 -11.99 -16.38
C ARG A 59 11.71 -13.07 -16.99
N LEU A 60 11.16 -13.89 -17.89
CA LEU A 60 11.90 -14.92 -18.63
C LEU A 60 12.92 -14.28 -19.57
N LYS A 61 12.52 -13.27 -20.35
CA LYS A 61 13.42 -12.55 -21.26
C LYS A 61 14.58 -11.88 -20.52
N SER A 62 14.27 -11.10 -19.49
CA SER A 62 15.30 -10.42 -18.69
C SER A 62 16.22 -11.42 -17.97
N GLY A 63 15.67 -12.51 -17.45
CA GLY A 63 16.43 -13.61 -16.85
C GLY A 63 17.38 -14.28 -17.84
N PHE A 64 16.91 -14.56 -19.06
CA PHE A 64 17.74 -15.14 -20.11
C PHE A 64 18.87 -14.20 -20.54
N ILE A 65 18.58 -12.91 -20.73
CA ILE A 65 19.60 -11.90 -21.07
C ILE A 65 20.67 -11.83 -19.98
N HIS A 66 20.25 -11.83 -18.71
CA HIS A 66 21.17 -11.83 -17.59
C HIS A 66 22.05 -13.09 -17.57
N PHE A 67 21.46 -14.28 -17.69
CA PHE A 67 22.20 -15.53 -17.80
C PHE A 67 23.19 -15.51 -18.97
N LYS A 68 22.75 -15.04 -20.14
CA LYS A 68 23.58 -14.97 -21.33
C LYS A 68 24.84 -14.13 -21.07
N LYS A 69 24.65 -12.90 -20.58
CA LYS A 69 25.73 -11.97 -20.30
C LYS A 69 26.69 -12.46 -19.23
N GLU A 70 26.16 -12.97 -18.12
CA GLU A 70 26.97 -13.25 -16.92
C GLU A 70 27.54 -14.67 -16.89
N LYS A 71 26.92 -15.63 -17.61
CA LYS A 71 27.32 -17.05 -17.58
C LYS A 71 27.72 -17.59 -18.94
N TYR A 72 26.89 -17.39 -19.96
CA TYR A 72 27.12 -17.96 -21.29
C TYR A 72 28.32 -17.31 -21.99
N ASP A 73 28.27 -15.99 -22.15
CA ASP A 73 29.30 -15.21 -22.86
C ASP A 73 30.64 -15.21 -22.10
N THR A 74 30.61 -15.39 -20.76
CA THR A 74 31.82 -15.44 -19.93
C THR A 74 32.52 -16.80 -19.93
N ASN A 75 31.85 -17.88 -20.35
CA ASN A 75 32.41 -19.24 -20.38
C ASN A 75 32.24 -19.92 -21.75
N PRO A 76 32.75 -19.33 -22.84
CA PRO A 76 32.49 -19.83 -24.20
C PRO A 76 32.98 -21.27 -24.41
N ALA A 77 34.08 -21.68 -23.77
CA ALA A 77 34.60 -23.04 -23.88
C ALA A 77 33.61 -24.10 -23.35
N LEU A 78 33.05 -23.88 -22.16
CA LEU A 78 32.07 -24.78 -21.53
C LEU A 78 30.81 -24.91 -22.39
N PHE A 79 30.30 -23.79 -22.90
CA PHE A 79 29.07 -23.79 -23.69
C PHE A 79 29.28 -24.28 -25.13
N ASN A 80 30.49 -24.14 -25.69
CA ASN A 80 30.86 -24.78 -26.95
C ASN A 80 30.90 -26.31 -26.80
N GLU A 81 31.46 -26.83 -25.71
CA GLU A 81 31.43 -28.27 -25.41
C GLU A 81 29.99 -28.76 -25.22
N LEU A 82 29.17 -28.00 -24.47
CA LEU A 82 27.76 -28.30 -24.29
C LEU A 82 27.00 -28.41 -25.62
N ALA A 83 27.33 -27.57 -26.60
CA ALA A 83 26.71 -27.60 -27.92
C ALA A 83 27.04 -28.88 -28.72
N THR A 84 28.12 -29.58 -28.38
CA THR A 84 28.49 -30.85 -29.02
C THR A 84 27.70 -32.05 -28.47
N GLY A 85 26.98 -31.86 -27.35
CA GLY A 85 26.15 -32.88 -26.73
C GLY A 85 26.42 -33.02 -25.23
N GLN A 86 25.54 -33.77 -24.56
CA GLN A 86 25.74 -34.19 -23.18
C GLN A 86 25.65 -35.71 -23.09
N TRP A 87 26.45 -36.29 -22.19
CA TRP A 87 26.41 -37.71 -21.86
C TRP A 87 26.16 -37.89 -20.36
N PRO A 88 24.93 -37.59 -19.90
CA PRO A 88 24.59 -37.76 -18.49
C PRO A 88 24.62 -39.25 -18.13
N LYS A 89 25.14 -39.54 -16.94
CA LYS A 89 25.13 -40.89 -16.37
C LYS A 89 23.85 -41.21 -15.59
N PHE A 90 23.03 -40.20 -15.30
CA PHE A 90 21.82 -40.26 -14.49
C PHE A 90 20.71 -39.44 -15.14
#